data_AF-A0A958NGP4-F1
#
_entry.id   AF-A0A958NGP4-F1
#
_cell.length_a   1.000
_cell.length_b   1.000
_cell.length_c   1.000
_cell.angle_alpha   90.00
_cell.angle_beta   90.00
_cell.angle_gamma   90.00
#
_symmetry.space_group_name_H-M   'P 1'
#
loop_
_entity.id
_entity.type
_entity.pdbx_description
1 polymer ?
#
loop_
_entity_poly.entity_id
_entity_poly.type
_entity_poly.pdbx_seq_one_letter_code
_entity_poly.pdbx_strand_id
1 'polypeptide(L)'
;MKLHLLLLSILIVICSGNAYGQEGDPTSDSLNTKMQGFWRHDKDSTCFVRIDQTQWMFVNYGTPVGHTFDMHFTETMPRFADTNSPGHFMFLTQVTDTLFYELLGPTDTTLSLMHFPSGRIHLYHKDKDHYPLYLTEIKTAFLDSTINPYFMETFKQQQLVHHRNDNQMLEITDSLFSMDPDKQLFYFLVFTRSLNGADGFYAEGAGLAAHEFVTTRTIDFASYFAMAPGLREEDLALWADQVLGELTTSHEGHEREALNQLNVKLRGNINATGPEIHAIVDSFINIMNKLSADYGF
;
A
#
# COMPACT_ATOMS: atom_id res chain seq x y z
N MET A 1 28.66 29.92 32.66
CA MET A 1 28.19 29.87 31.27
C MET A 1 26.72 29.49 31.30
N LYS A 2 25.85 30.39 30.85
CA LYS A 2 24.38 30.39 31.02
C LYS A 2 23.67 29.59 29.92
N LEU A 3 22.60 28.87 30.31
CA LEU A 3 21.21 28.81 29.76
C LEU A 3 20.59 27.53 30.38
N HIS A 4 19.58 27.49 31.27
CA HIS A 4 18.31 28.19 31.50
C HIS A 4 17.20 27.94 30.45
N LEU A 5 16.26 27.07 30.87
CA LEU A 5 14.81 26.99 30.66
C LEU A 5 14.22 26.91 29.23
N LEU A 6 13.46 25.84 28.97
CA LEU A 6 11.98 25.81 28.88
C LEU A 6 11.53 24.34 28.68
N LEU A 7 10.96 23.67 29.68
CA LEU A 7 9.50 23.48 29.86
C LEU A 7 8.79 22.92 28.61
N LEU A 8 8.67 21.59 28.53
CA LEU A 8 7.57 20.93 27.84
C LEU A 8 6.99 19.84 28.75
N SER A 9 5.97 20.25 29.50
CA SER A 9 4.75 19.51 29.83
C SER A 9 4.83 17.98 29.82
N ILE A 10 5.33 17.41 30.92
CA ILE A 10 4.99 16.05 31.32
C ILE A 10 3.55 16.10 31.81
N LEU A 11 2.60 15.78 30.93
CA LEU A 11 1.25 15.43 31.34
C LEU A 11 1.29 13.97 31.79
N ILE A 12 1.70 13.74 33.05
CA ILE A 12 1.35 12.48 33.73
C ILE A 12 -0.16 12.57 33.93
N VAL A 13 -0.91 11.92 33.05
CA VAL A 13 -2.30 11.57 33.34
C VAL A 13 -2.22 10.45 34.39
N ILE A 14 -2.29 10.83 35.66
CA ILE A 14 -2.64 9.89 36.72
C ILE A 14 -4.13 9.58 36.52
N CYS A 15 -4.43 8.56 35.72
CA CYS A 15 -5.73 7.90 35.77
C CYS A 15 -5.79 7.09 37.08
N SER A 16 -6.06 7.78 38.19
CA SER A 16 -6.45 7.13 39.42
C SER A 16 -7.85 6.55 39.26
N GLY A 17 -7.91 5.21 39.23
CA GLY A 17 -9.01 4.36 39.70
C GLY A 17 -10.43 4.74 39.31
N ASN A 18 -10.98 4.08 38.31
CA ASN A 18 -12.12 3.17 38.46
C ASN A 18 -12.58 2.66 37.09
N ALA A 19 -12.98 1.38 37.06
CA ALA A 19 -13.48 0.61 35.92
C ALA A 19 -12.45 -0.11 35.02
N TYR A 20 -11.44 -0.76 35.62
CA TYR A 20 -11.11 -2.10 35.11
C TYR A 20 -12.23 -3.03 35.59
N GLY A 21 -13.22 -3.26 34.73
CA GLY A 21 -14.17 -4.35 34.94
C GLY A 21 -13.39 -5.65 35.10
N GLN A 22 -13.73 -6.43 36.12
CA GLN A 22 -13.14 -7.75 36.36
C GLN A 22 -13.60 -8.73 35.26
N GLU A 23 -13.09 -8.55 34.04
CA GLU A 23 -12.94 -9.69 33.13
C GLU A 23 -11.70 -10.44 33.59
N GLY A 24 -11.82 -11.76 33.78
CA GLY A 24 -10.72 -12.61 34.22
C GLY A 24 -9.48 -12.43 33.35
N ASP A 25 -8.31 -12.58 33.97
CA ASP A 25 -7.01 -12.39 33.32
C ASP A 25 -6.95 -13.15 31.98
N PRO A 26 -6.81 -12.47 30.83
CA PRO A 26 -6.93 -13.11 29.55
C PRO A 26 -5.70 -13.97 29.27
N THR A 27 -5.91 -15.26 29.05
CA THR A 27 -4.83 -16.16 28.60
C THR A 27 -4.22 -15.67 27.27
N SER A 28 -2.99 -16.09 26.96
CA SER A 28 -2.32 -15.78 25.69
C SER A 28 -3.20 -16.09 24.47
N ASP A 29 -3.97 -17.17 24.52
CA ASP A 29 -4.87 -17.60 23.45
C ASP A 29 -6.07 -16.66 23.27
N SER A 30 -6.60 -16.12 24.38
CA SER A 30 -7.66 -15.12 24.39
C SER A 30 -7.17 -13.81 23.78
N LEU A 31 -5.98 -13.33 24.17
CA LEU A 31 -5.36 -12.12 23.61
C LEU A 31 -5.11 -12.26 22.12
N ASN A 32 -4.50 -13.38 21.70
CA ASN A 32 -4.21 -13.63 20.30
C ASN A 32 -5.48 -13.58 19.45
N THR A 33 -6.58 -14.18 19.93
CA THR A 33 -7.87 -14.18 19.24
C THR A 33 -8.46 -12.77 19.10
N LYS A 34 -8.44 -11.98 20.18
CA LYS A 34 -8.97 -10.59 20.16
C LYS A 34 -8.18 -9.69 19.21
N MET A 35 -6.87 -9.90 19.13
CA MET A 35 -5.94 -9.10 18.33
C MET A 35 -5.98 -9.39 16.83
N GLN A 36 -6.61 -10.47 16.35
CA GLN A 36 -6.65 -10.78 14.92
C GLN A 36 -7.34 -9.67 14.11
N GLY A 37 -6.78 -9.31 12.95
CA GLY A 37 -7.39 -8.39 11.98
C GLY A 37 -6.53 -7.18 11.60
N PHE A 38 -7.20 -6.16 11.05
CA PHE A 38 -6.58 -4.89 10.68
C PHE A 38 -6.84 -3.82 11.74
N TRP A 39 -5.80 -3.06 12.05
CA TRP A 39 -5.78 -2.07 13.10
C TRP A 39 -5.22 -0.77 12.54
N ARG A 40 -6.04 0.28 12.50
CA ARG A 40 -5.63 1.60 11.98
C ARG A 40 -5.09 2.45 13.12
N HIS A 41 -3.95 3.09 12.91
CA HIS A 41 -3.36 3.96 13.92
C HIS A 41 -4.23 5.21 14.14
N ASP A 42 -4.45 5.58 15.41
CA ASP A 42 -5.39 6.65 15.80
C ASP A 42 -4.98 8.04 15.27
N LYS A 43 -3.67 8.28 15.15
CA LYS A 43 -3.12 9.58 14.71
C LYS A 43 -2.67 9.61 13.26
N ASP A 44 -2.65 8.46 12.59
CA ASP A 44 -2.14 8.34 11.23
C ASP A 44 -3.03 7.38 10.46
N SER A 45 -3.93 7.93 9.64
CA SER A 45 -4.92 7.18 8.90
C SER A 45 -4.33 6.27 7.83
N THR A 46 -3.06 6.46 7.47
CA THR A 46 -2.38 5.67 6.44
C THR A 46 -1.59 4.53 7.05
N CYS A 47 -1.33 4.57 8.36
CA CYS A 47 -0.59 3.55 9.10
C CYS A 47 -1.55 2.51 9.71
N PHE A 48 -1.32 1.26 9.34
CA PHE A 48 -2.06 0.10 9.79
C PHE A 48 -1.13 -0.98 10.34
N VAL A 49 -1.71 -1.87 11.13
CA VAL A 49 -1.13 -3.14 11.48
C VAL A 49 -2.10 -4.23 11.06
N ARG A 50 -1.59 -5.26 10.38
CA ARG A 50 -2.29 -6.51 10.18
C ARG A 50 -1.72 -7.55 11.14
N ILE A 51 -2.60 -8.19 11.89
CA ILE A 51 -2.28 -9.31 12.77
C ILE A 51 -3.01 -10.54 12.22
N ASP A 52 -2.24 -11.57 11.87
CA ASP A 52 -2.73 -12.83 11.31
C ASP A 52 -2.03 -14.00 11.99
N GLN A 53 -2.79 -14.77 12.77
CA GLN A 53 -2.27 -15.80 13.67
C GLN A 53 -1.19 -15.22 14.58
N THR A 54 0.05 -15.69 14.46
CA THR A 54 1.22 -15.26 15.22
C THR A 54 2.08 -14.27 14.45
N GLN A 55 1.56 -13.66 13.38
CA GLN A 55 2.32 -12.78 12.50
C GLN A 55 1.82 -11.34 12.61
N TRP A 56 2.77 -10.42 12.73
CA TRP A 56 2.53 -8.97 12.79
C TRP A 56 3.14 -8.29 11.58
N MET A 57 2.34 -7.50 10.88
CA MET A 57 2.77 -6.81 9.66
C MET A 57 2.38 -5.34 9.76
N PHE A 58 3.37 -4.45 9.66
CA PHE A 58 3.10 -3.03 9.46
C PHE A 58 2.65 -2.82 8.02
N VAL A 59 1.63 -2.00 7.84
CA VAL A 59 1.03 -1.72 6.55
C VAL A 59 0.88 -0.21 6.43
N ASN A 60 1.36 0.38 5.33
CA ASN A 60 1.17 1.81 5.05
C ASN A 60 0.54 1.94 3.67
N TYR A 61 -0.52 2.75 3.57
CA TYR A 61 -1.34 2.87 2.37
C TYR A 61 -1.83 1.50 1.85
N GLY A 62 -2.04 0.55 2.76
CA GLY A 62 -2.48 -0.78 2.40
C GLY A 62 -1.36 -1.71 1.86
N THR A 63 -0.14 -1.22 1.68
CA THR A 63 1.02 -2.03 1.30
C THR A 63 1.82 -2.44 2.55
N PRO A 64 2.26 -3.71 2.67
CA PRO A 64 3.16 -4.13 3.74
C PRO A 64 4.45 -3.29 3.73
N VAL A 65 4.80 -2.72 4.88
CA VAL A 65 6.05 -1.98 5.05
C VAL A 65 7.03 -2.85 5.81
N GLY A 66 8.13 -3.19 5.13
CA GLY A 66 9.16 -4.06 5.69
C GLY A 66 8.73 -5.52 5.71
N HIS A 67 9.18 -6.22 6.73
CA HIS A 67 8.98 -7.65 6.86
C HIS A 67 7.90 -7.98 7.89
N THR A 68 7.38 -9.20 7.81
CA THR A 68 6.53 -9.75 8.84
C THR A 68 7.34 -10.15 10.06
N PHE A 69 6.83 -9.82 11.24
CA PHE A 69 7.40 -10.20 12.52
C PHE A 69 6.64 -11.39 13.10
N ASP A 70 7.37 -12.29 13.76
CA ASP A 70 6.78 -13.30 14.62
C ASP A 70 6.38 -12.66 15.96
N MET A 71 5.14 -12.90 16.37
CA MET A 71 4.54 -12.33 17.56
C MET A 71 4.57 -13.34 18.70
N HIS A 72 5.13 -12.92 19.84
CA HIS A 72 5.22 -13.73 21.04
C HIS A 72 4.66 -12.98 22.24
N PHE A 73 3.95 -13.68 23.12
CA PHE A 73 3.40 -13.13 24.35
C PHE A 73 4.14 -13.66 25.58
N THR A 74 4.27 -12.82 26.61
CA THR A 74 4.85 -13.19 27.90
C THR A 74 4.25 -12.32 29.01
N GLU A 75 4.13 -12.87 30.22
CA GLU A 75 3.69 -12.15 31.42
C GLU A 75 4.83 -11.40 32.11
N THR A 76 6.07 -11.65 31.68
CA THR A 76 7.27 -11.05 32.26
C THR A 76 8.10 -10.39 31.19
N MET A 77 8.48 -9.13 31.41
CA MET A 77 9.32 -8.41 30.48
C MET A 77 10.80 -8.68 30.79
N PRO A 78 11.62 -9.14 29.82
CA PRO A 78 12.97 -9.60 30.14
C PRO A 78 13.95 -8.53 30.62
N ARG A 79 13.74 -7.23 30.30
CA ARG A 79 14.77 -6.19 30.49
C ARG A 79 14.30 -4.76 30.81
N PHE A 80 13.03 -4.41 30.64
CA PHE A 80 12.59 -3.00 30.68
C PHE A 80 11.46 -2.68 31.68
N ALA A 81 10.75 -3.69 32.19
CA ALA A 81 9.67 -3.49 33.16
C ALA A 81 10.09 -3.93 34.57
N ASP A 82 9.46 -3.33 35.57
CA ASP A 82 9.56 -3.79 36.95
C ASP A 82 8.92 -5.18 37.06
N THR A 83 9.72 -6.19 37.41
CA THR A 83 9.26 -7.58 37.57
C THR A 83 8.22 -7.76 38.67
N ASN A 84 7.99 -6.73 39.50
CA ASN A 84 7.01 -6.76 40.58
C ASN A 84 5.59 -6.35 40.16
N SER A 85 5.41 -5.87 38.92
CA SER A 85 4.08 -5.52 38.38
C SER A 85 3.69 -6.54 37.31
N PRO A 86 2.64 -7.35 37.52
CA PRO A 86 2.14 -8.25 36.49
C PRO A 86 1.63 -7.43 35.31
N GLY A 87 2.03 -7.80 34.10
CA GLY A 87 1.65 -7.13 32.87
C GLY A 87 1.64 -8.11 31.69
N HIS A 88 0.95 -7.74 30.62
CA HIS A 88 0.96 -8.52 29.38
C HIS A 88 1.91 -7.88 28.40
N PHE A 89 2.95 -8.62 28.04
CA PHE A 89 3.96 -8.13 27.11
C PHE A 89 3.90 -8.91 25.81
N MET A 90 4.22 -8.20 24.74
CA MET A 90 4.35 -8.74 23.40
C MET A 90 5.73 -8.35 22.87
N PHE A 91 6.41 -9.29 22.24
CA PHE A 91 7.59 -8.97 21.46
C PHE A 91 7.46 -9.48 20.04
N LEU A 92 7.94 -8.66 19.11
CA LEU A 92 7.87 -8.90 17.69
C LEU A 92 9.29 -9.19 17.23
N THR A 93 9.55 -10.41 16.77
CA THR A 93 10.88 -10.85 16.34
C THR A 93 10.95 -10.93 14.83
N GLN A 94 12.10 -10.53 14.32
CA GLN A 94 12.51 -10.77 12.95
C GLN A 94 13.97 -11.22 12.93
N VAL A 95 14.52 -11.57 11.77
CA VAL A 95 15.90 -12.06 11.65
C VAL A 95 16.91 -11.07 12.24
N THR A 96 16.68 -9.76 12.09
CA THR A 96 17.64 -8.72 12.47
C THR A 96 17.21 -7.86 13.65
N ASP A 97 15.96 -7.93 14.09
CA ASP A 97 15.42 -6.99 15.07
C ASP A 97 14.40 -7.65 16.02
N THR A 98 14.20 -7.03 17.18
CA THR A 98 13.16 -7.40 18.13
C THR A 98 12.57 -6.16 18.77
N LEU A 99 11.27 -5.97 18.56
CA LEU A 99 10.51 -4.87 19.15
C LEU A 99 9.79 -5.37 20.41
N PHE A 100 9.72 -4.51 21.43
CA PHE A 100 9.13 -4.87 22.71
C PHE A 100 7.97 -3.94 23.05
N TYR A 101 6.83 -4.53 23.43
CA TYR A 101 5.62 -3.83 23.76
C TYR A 101 4.98 -4.33 25.06
N GLU A 102 4.33 -3.43 25.79
CA GLU A 102 3.33 -3.76 26.80
C GLU A 102 1.94 -3.52 26.23
N LEU A 103 1.02 -4.45 26.47
CA LEU A 103 -0.38 -4.37 26.06
C LEU A 103 -1.18 -3.61 27.14
N LEU A 104 -1.67 -2.42 26.80
CA LEU A 104 -2.39 -1.55 27.73
C LEU A 104 -3.92 -1.78 27.65
N GLY A 105 -4.35 -3.02 27.91
CA GLY A 105 -5.76 -3.41 27.92
C GLY A 105 -6.40 -3.50 26.52
N PRO A 106 -5.96 -4.44 25.67
CA PRO A 106 -6.55 -4.62 24.33
C PRO A 106 -8.00 -5.09 24.44
N THR A 107 -8.86 -4.52 23.61
CA THR A 107 -10.28 -4.90 23.46
C THR A 107 -10.55 -5.37 22.03
N ASP A 108 -11.78 -5.81 21.75
CA ASP A 108 -12.19 -6.20 20.39
C ASP A 108 -12.26 -5.01 19.41
N THR A 109 -12.06 -3.78 19.86
CA THR A 109 -12.11 -2.57 19.03
C THR A 109 -10.89 -1.68 19.17
N THR A 110 -10.06 -1.87 20.19
CA THR A 110 -8.95 -0.97 20.50
C THR A 110 -7.72 -1.77 20.90
N LEU A 111 -6.60 -1.49 20.24
CA LEU A 111 -5.28 -2.04 20.55
C LEU A 111 -4.37 -0.91 21.01
N SER A 112 -4.06 -0.90 22.30
CA SER A 112 -3.18 0.10 22.92
C SER A 112 -1.88 -0.56 23.35
N LEU A 113 -0.75 -0.01 22.90
CA LEU A 113 0.57 -0.58 23.08
C LEU A 113 1.55 0.46 23.60
N MET A 114 2.41 0.11 24.55
CA MET A 114 3.57 0.93 24.91
C MET A 114 4.85 0.33 24.34
N HIS A 115 5.57 1.07 23.49
CA HIS A 115 6.82 0.63 22.89
C HIS A 115 8.03 0.91 23.79
N PHE A 116 8.86 -0.10 24.02
CA PHE A 116 10.11 0.00 24.78
C PHE A 116 11.35 0.04 23.87
N PRO A 117 12.40 0.78 24.25
CA PRO A 117 12.55 1.56 25.49
C PRO A 117 11.92 2.96 25.43
N SER A 118 11.26 3.31 24.33
CA SER A 118 10.86 4.71 24.07
C SER A 118 9.75 5.25 24.99
N GLY A 119 8.95 4.38 25.62
CA GLY A 119 7.75 4.74 26.36
C GLY A 119 6.63 5.32 25.49
N ARG A 120 6.74 5.26 24.15
CA ARG A 120 5.72 5.80 23.25
C ARG A 120 4.49 4.90 23.25
N ILE A 121 3.33 5.51 23.38
CA ILE A 121 2.05 4.81 23.28
C ILE A 121 1.57 4.85 21.83
N HIS A 122 1.29 3.68 21.28
CA HIS A 122 0.62 3.49 20.02
C HIS A 122 -0.81 3.06 20.28
N LEU A 123 -1.75 3.78 19.68
CA LEU A 123 -3.17 3.47 19.77
C LEU A 123 -3.67 3.12 18.39
N TYR A 124 -4.32 1.97 18.28
CA TYR A 124 -4.98 1.54 17.06
C TYR A 124 -6.43 1.21 17.32
N HIS A 125 -7.28 1.49 16.34
CA HIS A 125 -8.67 1.08 16.32
C HIS A 125 -8.84 -0.08 15.35
N LYS A 126 -9.60 -1.09 15.78
CA LYS A 126 -9.92 -2.23 14.93
C LYS A 126 -10.75 -1.74 13.77
N ASP A 127 -10.21 -1.86 12.58
CA ASP A 127 -10.89 -1.44 11.37
C ASP A 127 -11.67 -2.64 10.85
N LYS A 128 -12.88 -2.82 11.39
CA LYS A 128 -13.78 -3.93 11.04
C LYS A 128 -14.25 -3.84 9.58
N ASP A 129 -14.15 -2.64 8.99
CA ASP A 129 -14.62 -2.33 7.64
C ASP A 129 -13.46 -2.11 6.65
N HIS A 130 -12.22 -1.78 7.09
CA HIS A 130 -11.02 -1.94 6.24
C HIS A 130 -10.59 -3.41 6.16
N TYR A 131 -11.18 -4.12 5.22
CA TYR A 131 -10.26 -4.65 4.21
C TYR A 131 -9.74 -3.42 3.46
N PRO A 132 -8.41 -3.22 3.31
CA PRO A 132 -7.93 -2.08 2.54
C PRO A 132 -8.68 -2.09 1.22
N LEU A 133 -9.29 -0.96 0.82
CA LEU A 133 -10.36 -0.90 -0.19
C LEU A 133 -10.03 -1.73 -1.44
N TYR A 134 -8.74 -1.77 -1.82
CA TYR A 134 -8.23 -2.64 -2.87
C TYR A 134 -8.48 -4.15 -2.69
N LEU A 135 -8.35 -4.72 -1.49
CA LEU A 135 -8.65 -6.14 -1.23
C LEU A 135 -10.13 -6.40 -1.40
N THR A 136 -10.99 -5.43 -1.07
CA THR A 136 -12.43 -5.56 -1.31
C THR A 136 -12.73 -5.52 -2.79
N GLU A 137 -12.15 -4.58 -3.56
CA GLU A 137 -12.30 -4.52 -5.02
C GLU A 137 -11.79 -5.79 -5.70
N ILE A 138 -10.58 -6.26 -5.35
CA ILE A 138 -10.02 -7.50 -5.91
C ILE A 138 -10.88 -8.71 -5.51
N LYS A 139 -11.29 -8.85 -4.25
CA LYS A 139 -12.18 -9.97 -3.85
C LYS A 139 -13.52 -9.92 -4.59
N THR A 140 -14.10 -8.74 -4.71
CA THR A 140 -15.37 -8.54 -5.43
C THR A 140 -15.22 -8.94 -6.88
N ALA A 141 -14.13 -8.52 -7.53
CA ALA A 141 -13.80 -8.95 -8.88
C ALA A 141 -13.68 -10.49 -8.98
N PHE A 142 -12.99 -11.15 -8.05
CA PHE A 142 -12.83 -12.61 -8.06
C PHE A 142 -14.14 -13.39 -7.83
N LEU A 143 -15.13 -12.77 -7.20
CA LEU A 143 -16.46 -13.36 -6.99
C LEU A 143 -17.44 -13.03 -8.12
N ASP A 144 -17.12 -12.05 -8.96
CA ASP A 144 -17.97 -11.63 -10.05
C ASP A 144 -17.81 -12.56 -11.28
N SER A 145 -18.80 -13.41 -11.49
CA SER A 145 -18.86 -14.33 -12.64
C SER A 145 -18.94 -13.64 -14.01
N THR A 146 -19.17 -12.32 -14.05
CA THR A 146 -19.19 -11.55 -15.30
C THR A 146 -17.80 -11.12 -15.76
N ILE A 147 -16.78 -11.20 -14.91
CA ILE A 147 -15.42 -10.86 -15.33
C ILE A 147 -14.88 -11.93 -16.26
N ASN A 148 -14.28 -11.48 -17.36
CA ASN A 148 -13.66 -12.34 -18.35
C ASN A 148 -12.60 -13.24 -17.67
N PRO A 149 -12.72 -14.58 -17.74
CA PRO A 149 -11.74 -15.51 -17.16
C PRO A 149 -10.31 -15.26 -17.64
N TYR A 150 -10.14 -14.71 -18.85
CA TYR A 150 -8.86 -14.30 -19.39
C TYR A 150 -8.14 -13.27 -18.51
N PHE A 151 -8.87 -12.27 -17.99
CA PHE A 151 -8.29 -11.23 -17.12
C PHE A 151 -7.82 -11.81 -15.79
N MET A 152 -8.57 -12.76 -15.26
CA MET A 152 -8.21 -13.48 -14.03
C MET A 152 -6.93 -14.30 -14.23
N GLU A 153 -6.75 -14.91 -15.40
CA GLU A 153 -5.54 -15.63 -15.74
C GLU A 153 -4.34 -14.68 -15.84
N THR A 154 -4.46 -13.59 -16.62
CA THR A 154 -3.42 -12.55 -16.74
C THR A 154 -3.01 -11.99 -15.38
N PHE A 155 -3.99 -11.69 -14.51
CA PHE A 155 -3.72 -11.21 -13.15
C PHE A 155 -2.91 -12.23 -12.33
N LYS A 156 -3.30 -13.50 -12.36
CA LYS A 156 -2.62 -14.58 -11.61
C LYS A 156 -1.21 -14.86 -12.13
N GLN A 157 -1.01 -14.83 -13.45
CA GLN A 157 0.28 -15.11 -14.08
C GLN A 157 1.25 -13.93 -13.98
N GLN A 158 0.77 -12.72 -13.62
CA GLN A 158 1.57 -11.49 -13.54
C GLN A 158 2.29 -11.11 -14.84
N GLN A 159 1.72 -11.51 -15.97
CA GLN A 159 2.20 -11.24 -17.32
C GLN A 159 1.05 -11.41 -18.31
N LEU A 160 1.21 -10.85 -19.51
CA LEU A 160 0.31 -11.09 -20.61
C LEU A 160 0.24 -12.58 -20.94
N VAL A 161 -0.97 -13.12 -20.97
CA VAL A 161 -1.20 -14.48 -21.43
C VAL A 161 -1.57 -14.39 -22.91
N HIS A 162 -0.74 -14.94 -23.80
CA HIS A 162 -1.09 -14.92 -25.22
C HIS A 162 -2.38 -15.72 -25.46
N HIS A 163 -3.32 -15.10 -26.16
CA HIS A 163 -4.60 -15.70 -26.49
C HIS A 163 -4.73 -15.86 -28.01
N ARG A 164 -5.46 -16.87 -28.48
CA ARG A 164 -5.65 -17.10 -29.93
C ARG A 164 -6.53 -16.05 -30.61
N ASN A 165 -7.23 -15.26 -29.80
CA ASN A 165 -8.11 -14.19 -30.25
C ASN A 165 -7.55 -12.89 -29.68
N ASP A 166 -6.89 -12.11 -30.53
CA ASP A 166 -6.24 -10.85 -30.17
C ASP A 166 -7.22 -9.82 -29.61
N ASN A 167 -8.50 -9.88 -30.02
CA ASN A 167 -9.53 -9.00 -29.46
C ASN A 167 -9.72 -9.21 -27.96
N GLN A 168 -9.56 -10.44 -27.47
CA GLN A 168 -9.64 -10.73 -26.02
C GLN A 168 -8.47 -10.11 -25.25
N MET A 169 -7.31 -9.98 -25.91
CA MET A 169 -6.16 -9.29 -25.32
C MET A 169 -6.47 -7.80 -25.24
N LEU A 170 -6.92 -7.18 -26.35
CA LEU A 170 -7.29 -5.78 -26.39
C LEU A 170 -8.44 -5.38 -25.44
N GLU A 171 -9.37 -6.29 -25.11
CA GLU A 171 -10.41 -5.99 -24.11
C GLU A 171 -9.82 -5.55 -22.74
N ILE A 172 -8.57 -5.91 -22.43
CA ILE A 172 -7.86 -5.40 -21.24
C ILE A 172 -7.67 -3.88 -21.33
N THR A 173 -7.31 -3.35 -22.49
CA THR A 173 -7.05 -1.92 -22.69
C THR A 173 -8.33 -1.10 -22.51
N ASP A 174 -9.46 -1.62 -22.99
CA ASP A 174 -10.77 -0.98 -22.80
C ASP A 174 -11.21 -1.02 -21.33
N SER A 175 -10.98 -2.16 -20.65
CA SER A 175 -11.40 -2.37 -19.27
C SER A 175 -10.65 -1.48 -18.26
N LEU A 176 -9.44 -1.03 -18.61
CA LEU A 176 -8.67 -0.05 -17.84
C LEU A 176 -9.49 1.23 -17.56
N PHE A 177 -10.39 1.61 -18.47
CA PHE A 177 -11.24 2.79 -18.34
C PHE A 177 -12.63 2.49 -17.77
N SER A 178 -12.81 1.34 -17.11
CA SER A 178 -14.08 0.99 -16.47
C SER A 178 -14.60 2.11 -15.56
N MET A 179 -15.91 2.35 -15.66
CA MET A 179 -16.64 3.29 -14.80
C MET A 179 -17.23 2.60 -13.56
N ASP A 180 -17.05 1.28 -13.43
CA ASP A 180 -17.48 0.51 -12.24
C ASP A 180 -16.44 0.70 -11.11
N PRO A 181 -16.76 1.49 -10.06
CA PRO A 181 -15.82 1.83 -9.00
C PRO A 181 -15.33 0.61 -8.22
N ASP A 182 -16.10 -0.50 -8.20
CA ASP A 182 -15.73 -1.70 -7.43
C ASP A 182 -14.70 -2.58 -8.16
N LYS A 183 -14.34 -2.22 -9.40
CA LYS A 183 -13.44 -3.00 -10.26
C LYS A 183 -12.29 -2.19 -10.85
N GLN A 184 -12.23 -0.87 -10.64
CA GLN A 184 -11.25 -0.02 -11.31
C GLN A 184 -9.82 -0.44 -10.98
N LEU A 185 -9.52 -0.69 -9.70
CA LEU A 185 -8.17 -1.13 -9.33
C LEU A 185 -7.86 -2.54 -9.83
N PHE A 186 -8.86 -3.43 -9.86
CA PHE A 186 -8.66 -4.76 -10.45
C PHE A 186 -8.26 -4.66 -11.92
N TYR A 187 -8.99 -3.88 -12.73
CA TYR A 187 -8.64 -3.70 -14.14
C TYR A 187 -7.32 -2.97 -14.34
N PHE A 188 -7.01 -1.97 -13.51
CA PHE A 188 -5.70 -1.33 -13.48
C PHE A 188 -4.57 -2.33 -13.24
N LEU A 189 -4.74 -3.26 -12.30
CA LEU A 189 -3.75 -4.29 -12.02
C LEU A 189 -3.64 -5.29 -13.16
N VAL A 190 -4.76 -5.75 -13.73
CA VAL A 190 -4.75 -6.65 -14.91
C VAL A 190 -3.97 -6.00 -16.06
N PHE A 191 -4.28 -4.73 -16.37
CA PHE A 191 -3.58 -3.97 -17.40
C PHE A 191 -2.09 -3.85 -17.08
N THR A 192 -1.73 -3.45 -15.85
CA THR A 192 -0.32 -3.33 -15.45
C THR A 192 0.44 -4.66 -15.62
N ARG A 193 -0.16 -5.79 -15.22
CA ARG A 193 0.45 -7.11 -15.42
C ARG A 193 0.56 -7.48 -16.89
N SER A 194 -0.42 -7.10 -17.71
CA SER A 194 -0.41 -7.34 -19.15
C SER A 194 0.68 -6.58 -19.90
N LEU A 195 1.24 -5.51 -19.33
CA LEU A 195 2.38 -4.81 -19.95
C LEU A 195 3.63 -5.68 -19.97
N ASN A 196 3.78 -6.60 -19.00
CA ASN A 196 4.86 -7.57 -19.01
C ASN A 196 4.57 -8.65 -20.05
N GLY A 197 5.38 -8.70 -21.10
CA GLY A 197 5.17 -9.57 -22.26
C GLY A 197 4.30 -8.95 -23.35
N ALA A 198 3.97 -7.65 -23.26
CA ALA A 198 3.33 -6.93 -24.35
C ALA A 198 4.24 -6.88 -25.58
N ASP A 199 3.74 -7.38 -26.70
CA ASP A 199 4.43 -7.36 -28.00
C ASP A 199 3.45 -7.15 -29.15
N GLY A 200 4.02 -6.86 -30.33
CA GLY A 200 3.30 -6.76 -31.60
C GLY A 200 2.03 -5.92 -31.51
N PHE A 201 0.92 -6.49 -31.97
CA PHE A 201 -0.37 -5.82 -32.03
C PHE A 201 -0.92 -5.38 -30.67
N TYR A 202 -0.64 -6.14 -29.60
CA TYR A 202 -1.12 -5.75 -28.27
C TYR A 202 -0.35 -4.55 -27.72
N ALA A 203 0.97 -4.47 -27.98
CA ALA A 203 1.81 -3.38 -27.50
C ALA A 203 1.36 -2.02 -28.04
N GLU A 204 0.89 -1.93 -29.29
CA GLU A 204 0.34 -0.69 -29.85
C GLU A 204 -0.91 -0.23 -29.08
N GLY A 205 -1.87 -1.14 -28.85
CA GLY A 205 -3.08 -0.83 -28.09
C GLY A 205 -2.78 -0.48 -26.62
N ALA A 206 -1.83 -1.20 -26.01
CA ALA A 206 -1.40 -0.95 -24.65
C ALA A 206 -0.68 0.40 -24.51
N GLY A 207 0.18 0.79 -25.46
CA GLY A 207 0.85 2.09 -25.50
C GLY A 207 -0.13 3.25 -25.53
N LEU A 208 -1.10 3.20 -26.45
CA LEU A 208 -2.16 4.19 -26.56
C LEU A 208 -2.99 4.31 -25.26
N ALA A 209 -3.45 3.18 -24.74
CA ALA A 209 -4.25 3.14 -23.51
C ALA A 209 -3.46 3.63 -22.29
N ALA A 210 -2.17 3.27 -22.19
CA ALA A 210 -1.29 3.73 -21.12
C ALA A 210 -1.14 5.26 -21.18
N HIS A 211 -0.83 5.82 -22.35
CA HIS A 211 -0.68 7.26 -22.55
C HIS A 211 -1.98 8.02 -22.25
N GLU A 212 -3.12 7.53 -22.74
CA GLU A 212 -4.42 8.14 -22.44
C GLU A 212 -4.73 8.09 -20.94
N PHE A 213 -4.52 6.96 -20.29
CA PHE A 213 -4.82 6.81 -18.87
C PHE A 213 -3.94 7.71 -18.00
N VAL A 214 -2.61 7.74 -18.21
CA VAL A 214 -1.73 8.60 -17.41
C VAL A 214 -2.02 10.08 -17.62
N THR A 215 -2.49 10.49 -18.81
CA THR A 215 -2.74 11.90 -19.11
C THR A 215 -4.12 12.40 -18.70
N THR A 216 -5.13 11.53 -18.68
CA THR A 216 -6.52 11.89 -18.36
C THR A 216 -6.92 11.49 -16.94
N ARG A 217 -6.29 10.46 -16.38
CA ARG A 217 -6.53 9.92 -15.03
C ARG A 217 -5.24 9.90 -14.20
N THR A 218 -4.41 10.95 -14.29
CA THR A 218 -3.10 11.04 -13.62
C THR A 218 -3.17 10.79 -12.12
N ILE A 219 -4.19 11.33 -11.44
CA ILE A 219 -4.37 11.17 -9.99
C ILE A 219 -4.69 9.71 -9.66
N ASP A 220 -5.59 9.07 -10.42
CA ASP A 220 -5.96 7.67 -10.22
C ASP A 220 -4.76 6.75 -10.48
N PHE A 221 -4.02 6.97 -11.57
CA PHE A 221 -2.77 6.26 -11.87
C PHE A 221 -1.81 6.28 -10.68
N ALA A 222 -1.51 7.47 -10.15
CA ALA A 222 -0.60 7.61 -9.02
C ALA A 222 -1.19 7.01 -7.74
N SER A 223 -2.49 7.16 -7.51
CA SER A 223 -3.18 6.63 -6.35
C SER A 223 -3.19 5.09 -6.36
N TYR A 224 -3.39 4.47 -7.53
CA TYR A 224 -3.31 3.02 -7.68
C TYR A 224 -1.90 2.50 -7.40
N PHE A 225 -0.86 3.17 -7.89
CA PHE A 225 0.53 2.82 -7.54
C PHE A 225 0.85 3.01 -6.05
N ALA A 226 0.25 4.01 -5.39
CA ALA A 226 0.42 4.23 -3.95
C ALA A 226 -0.22 3.11 -3.11
N MET A 227 -1.43 2.67 -3.49
CA MET A 227 -2.24 1.79 -2.65
C MET A 227 -2.19 0.31 -3.01
N ALA A 228 -1.87 -0.04 -4.26
CA ALA A 228 -1.99 -1.42 -4.71
C ALA A 228 -0.78 -2.26 -4.28
N PRO A 229 -0.99 -3.37 -3.56
CA PRO A 229 0.11 -4.16 -3.06
C PRO A 229 0.85 -4.86 -4.20
N GLY A 230 2.17 -4.88 -4.10
CA GLY A 230 3.02 -5.62 -5.02
C GLY A 230 3.20 -4.96 -6.38
N LEU A 231 2.72 -3.72 -6.58
CA LEU A 231 3.26 -2.85 -7.62
C LEU A 231 4.62 -2.32 -7.19
N ARG A 232 5.57 -2.30 -8.12
CA ARG A 232 6.96 -1.91 -7.87
C ARG A 232 7.45 -0.91 -8.91
N GLU A 233 8.68 -0.42 -8.72
CA GLU A 233 9.33 0.48 -9.68
C GLU A 233 9.44 -0.15 -11.08
N GLU A 234 9.59 -1.47 -11.17
CA GLU A 234 9.61 -2.17 -12.47
C GLU A 234 8.26 -2.08 -13.19
N ASP A 235 7.15 -2.16 -12.47
CA ASP A 235 5.82 -1.97 -13.04
C ASP A 235 5.64 -0.53 -13.54
N LEU A 236 6.15 0.45 -12.78
CA LEU A 236 6.14 1.86 -13.18
C LEU A 236 6.98 2.11 -14.44
N ALA A 237 8.10 1.39 -14.57
CA ALA A 237 8.96 1.44 -15.75
C ALA A 237 8.30 0.80 -16.99
N LEU A 238 7.53 -0.27 -16.84
CA LEU A 238 6.73 -0.83 -17.94
C LEU A 238 5.72 0.19 -18.47
N TRP A 239 5.01 0.89 -17.58
CA TRP A 239 4.12 1.98 -17.99
C TRP A 239 4.89 3.10 -18.73
N ALA A 240 6.06 3.47 -18.23
CA ALA A 240 6.87 4.55 -18.82
C ALA A 240 7.35 4.18 -20.22
N ASP A 241 7.79 2.93 -20.41
CA ASP A 241 8.21 2.38 -21.69
C ASP A 241 7.06 2.39 -22.72
N GLN A 242 5.87 1.93 -22.32
CA GLN A 242 4.68 1.94 -23.19
C GLN A 242 4.27 3.35 -23.60
N VAL A 243 4.30 4.31 -22.67
CA VAL A 243 4.00 5.72 -22.96
C VAL A 243 5.04 6.33 -23.89
N LEU A 244 6.33 6.01 -23.73
CA LEU A 244 7.37 6.45 -24.66
C LEU A 244 7.21 5.81 -26.04
N GLY A 245 6.87 4.53 -26.11
CA GLY A 245 6.53 3.85 -27.36
C GLY A 245 5.42 4.57 -28.12
N GLU A 246 4.36 4.99 -27.41
CA GLU A 246 3.29 5.79 -28.01
C GLU A 246 3.78 7.18 -28.47
N LEU A 247 4.61 7.87 -27.67
CA LEU A 247 5.16 9.18 -28.07
C LEU A 247 6.05 9.09 -29.32
N THR A 248 6.88 8.05 -29.43
CA THR A 248 7.73 7.84 -30.62
C THR A 248 6.93 7.60 -31.88
N THR A 249 5.80 6.89 -31.75
CA THR A 249 4.92 6.59 -32.88
C THR A 249 4.09 7.81 -33.29
N SER A 250 3.54 8.53 -32.31
CA SER A 250 2.61 9.65 -32.56
C SER A 250 3.28 10.99 -32.84
N HIS A 251 4.55 11.17 -32.45
CA HIS A 251 5.30 12.43 -32.57
C HIS A 251 6.69 12.23 -33.20
N GLU A 252 6.78 11.41 -34.25
CA GLU A 252 8.04 11.14 -34.95
C GLU A 252 8.80 12.43 -35.34
N GLY A 253 10.05 12.55 -34.89
CA GLY A 253 10.91 13.72 -35.07
C GLY A 253 10.69 14.88 -34.08
N HIS A 254 9.70 14.77 -33.19
CA HIS A 254 9.32 15.77 -32.19
C HIS A 254 9.16 15.18 -30.77
N GLU A 255 9.70 13.98 -30.55
CA GLU A 255 9.46 13.16 -29.37
C GLU A 255 9.95 13.84 -28.08
N ARG A 256 11.10 14.52 -28.13
CA ARG A 256 11.64 15.28 -26.99
C ARG A 256 10.72 16.43 -26.58
N GLU A 257 10.13 17.13 -27.55
CA GLU A 257 9.17 18.20 -27.26
C GLU A 257 7.89 17.63 -26.66
N ALA A 258 7.36 16.54 -27.24
CA ALA A 258 6.17 15.86 -26.75
C ALA A 258 6.36 15.34 -25.31
N LEU A 259 7.49 14.73 -25.00
CA LEU A 259 7.83 14.28 -23.64
C LEU A 259 7.90 15.46 -22.65
N ASN A 260 8.48 16.59 -23.04
CA ASN A 260 8.52 17.78 -22.19
C ASN A 260 7.10 18.33 -21.93
N GLN A 261 6.24 18.38 -22.95
CA GLN A 261 4.85 18.80 -22.81
C GLN A 261 4.07 17.84 -21.89
N LEU A 262 4.27 16.54 -22.05
CA LEU A 262 3.69 15.51 -21.17
C LEU A 262 4.13 15.72 -19.71
N ASN A 263 5.43 15.89 -19.45
CA ASN A 263 5.95 16.11 -18.10
C ASN A 263 5.30 17.33 -17.43
N VAL A 264 5.13 18.44 -18.16
CA VAL A 264 4.44 19.64 -17.67
C VAL A 264 2.97 19.34 -17.38
N LYS A 265 2.28 18.62 -18.27
CA LYS A 265 0.87 18.24 -18.10
C LYS A 265 0.67 17.37 -16.86
N LEU A 266 1.47 16.32 -16.69
CA LEU A 266 1.35 15.40 -15.55
C LEU A 266 1.54 16.13 -14.21
N ARG A 267 2.54 17.02 -14.12
CA ARG A 267 2.74 17.86 -12.93
C ARG A 267 1.58 18.82 -12.70
N GLY A 268 1.07 19.43 -13.77
CA GLY A 268 -0.11 20.30 -13.71
C GLY A 268 -1.34 19.60 -13.15
N ASN A 269 -1.56 18.33 -13.53
CA ASN A 269 -2.71 17.53 -13.11
C ASN A 269 -2.72 17.21 -11.62
N ILE A 270 -1.57 17.25 -10.93
CA ILE A 270 -1.44 16.86 -9.53
C ILE A 270 -1.19 18.02 -8.56
N ASN A 271 -1.22 19.28 -9.03
CA ASN A 271 -0.91 20.47 -8.21
C ASN A 271 -1.67 20.61 -6.89
N ALA A 272 -2.87 20.01 -6.78
CA ALA A 272 -3.71 20.06 -5.59
C ALA A 272 -3.69 18.77 -4.74
N THR A 273 -2.73 17.88 -4.99
CA THR A 273 -2.64 16.55 -4.35
C THR A 273 -1.58 16.50 -3.25
N GLY A 274 -1.52 15.38 -2.52
CA GLY A 274 -0.55 15.15 -1.46
C GLY A 274 0.86 14.79 -1.95
N PRO A 275 1.89 14.88 -1.09
CA PRO A 275 3.29 14.63 -1.46
C PRO A 275 3.56 13.22 -1.99
N GLU A 276 2.75 12.23 -1.63
CA GLU A 276 2.86 10.86 -2.12
C GLU A 276 2.53 10.75 -3.62
N ILE A 277 1.43 11.36 -4.05
CA ILE A 277 1.03 11.42 -5.46
C ILE A 277 2.09 12.13 -6.29
N HIS A 278 2.65 13.22 -5.75
CA HIS A 278 3.80 13.90 -6.34
C HIS A 278 5.01 12.98 -6.49
N ALA A 279 5.36 12.22 -5.45
CA ALA A 279 6.52 11.32 -5.49
C ALA A 279 6.39 10.25 -6.59
N ILE A 280 5.20 9.67 -6.78
CA ILE A 280 4.96 8.66 -7.83
C ILE A 280 5.03 9.27 -9.22
N VAL A 281 4.38 10.42 -9.46
CA VAL A 281 4.42 11.09 -10.77
C VAL A 281 5.83 11.58 -11.10
N ASP A 282 6.57 12.12 -10.13
CA ASP A 282 7.95 12.54 -10.34
C ASP A 282 8.87 11.34 -10.60
N SER A 283 8.66 10.21 -9.90
CA SER A 283 9.36 8.95 -10.20
C SER A 283 9.08 8.49 -11.64
N PHE A 284 7.82 8.47 -12.05
CA PHE A 284 7.41 8.11 -13.41
C PHE A 284 8.06 9.01 -14.48
N ILE A 285 8.03 10.33 -14.28
CA ILE A 285 8.68 11.31 -15.16
C ILE A 285 10.19 11.06 -15.24
N ASN A 286 10.85 10.78 -14.12
CA ASN A 286 12.28 10.51 -14.09
C ASN A 286 12.62 9.22 -14.86
N ILE A 287 11.80 8.18 -14.73
CA ILE A 287 11.97 6.94 -15.48
C ILE A 287 11.81 7.20 -16.99
N MET A 288 10.77 7.92 -17.42
CA MET A 288 10.59 8.28 -18.82
C MET A 288 11.78 9.08 -19.38
N ASN A 289 12.28 10.08 -18.65
CA ASN A 289 13.44 10.86 -19.08
C ASN A 289 14.72 10.03 -19.18
N LYS A 290 14.87 9.01 -18.32
CA LYS A 290 16.00 8.08 -18.38
C LYS A 290 15.88 7.15 -19.59
N LEU A 291 14.71 6.56 -19.80
CA LEU A 291 14.44 5.66 -20.92
C LEU A 291 14.50 6.39 -22.27
N SER A 292 14.08 7.66 -22.37
CA SER A 292 14.13 8.41 -23.64
C SER A 292 15.55 8.51 -24.21
N ALA A 293 16.56 8.53 -23.35
CA ALA A 293 17.96 8.50 -23.77
C ALA A 293 18.31 7.20 -24.53
N ASP A 294 17.69 6.08 -24.16
CA ASP A 294 17.87 4.79 -24.83
C ASP A 294 17.12 4.75 -26.17
N TYR A 295 16.00 5.46 -26.28
CA TYR A 295 15.27 5.65 -27.55
C TYR A 295 15.95 6.66 -28.51
N GLY A 296 16.97 7.38 -28.05
CA GLY A 296 17.81 8.23 -28.89
C GLY A 296 17.29 9.65 -29.13
N PHE A 297 16.39 10.15 -28.27
CA PHE A 297 15.91 11.55 -28.33
C PHE A 297 15.89 12.26 -27.00
#